data_AF-A0A453JB46-F1
#
_entry.id   AF-A0A453JB46-F1
#
_cell.length_a   1.000
_cell.length_b   1.000
_cell.length_c   1.000
_cell.angle_alpha   90.00
_cell.angle_beta   90.00
_cell.angle_gamma   90.00
#
_symmetry.space_group_name_H-M   'P 1'
#
loop_
_entity.id
_entity.type
_entity.pdbx_description
1 polymer ?
#
loop_
_entity_poly.entity_id
_entity_poly.type
_entity_poly.pdbx_seq_one_letter_code
_entity_poly.pdbx_strand_id
1 'polypeptide(L)'
;MLPHVQCVVGHVLCSQCRDKLASARICHVCRAPMEGGYRRSHAMEKLVESIRAPCPNAPYGCAAKPAYHDLQPHIQTCLHAPCHCPEEACGFIGSTETLLVHFTAEHGWPCTTDVRAEESFHMELREGFNVIDLDADRKLLFLVMVSPERLGRAISAVCVRPPRADGDEPVFYGLELEFDRPSRWHGDRQKSCFDVECTDLSDGLPNADDRFQFLVPHLIVLPYDDDPINIRACIYTQIR
;
A
#
# COMPACT_ATOMS: atom_id res chain seq x y z
N MET A 1 26.32 -5.48 -4.13
CA MET A 1 27.19 -4.86 -5.16
C MET A 1 27.56 -5.90 -6.20
N LEU A 2 27.14 -5.72 -7.46
CA LEU A 2 27.43 -6.66 -8.54
C LEU A 2 28.86 -6.41 -9.06
N PRO A 3 29.75 -7.40 -9.13
CA PRO A 3 31.12 -7.15 -9.56
C PRO A 3 31.13 -6.84 -11.06
N HIS A 4 31.56 -5.64 -11.41
CA HIS A 4 31.80 -5.28 -12.81
C HIS A 4 33.18 -5.80 -13.18
N VAL A 5 33.26 -6.53 -14.28
CA VAL A 5 34.52 -7.15 -14.72
C VAL A 5 34.93 -6.58 -16.07
N GLN A 6 36.23 -6.50 -16.32
CA GLN A 6 36.82 -5.93 -17.52
C GLN A 6 37.88 -6.85 -18.11
N CYS A 7 38.03 -6.81 -19.43
CA CYS A 7 39.16 -7.48 -20.10
C CYS A 7 40.45 -6.65 -19.96
N VAL A 8 41.56 -7.18 -20.48
CA VAL A 8 42.87 -6.49 -20.50
C VAL A 8 42.85 -5.16 -21.27
N VAL A 9 41.94 -5.03 -22.25
CA VAL A 9 41.75 -3.81 -23.06
C VAL A 9 40.76 -2.84 -22.42
N GLY A 10 40.00 -3.25 -21.40
CA GLY A 10 39.05 -2.38 -20.68
C GLY A 10 37.57 -2.52 -21.05
N HIS A 11 37.17 -3.42 -21.95
CA HIS A 11 35.75 -3.72 -22.17
C HIS A 11 35.11 -4.35 -20.93
N VAL A 12 34.00 -3.77 -20.47
CA VAL A 12 33.33 -4.10 -19.21
C VAL A 12 32.10 -4.98 -19.43
N LEU A 13 31.83 -5.87 -18.49
CA LEU A 13 30.65 -6.71 -18.40
C LEU A 13 29.97 -6.52 -17.03
N CYS A 14 28.63 -6.62 -17.01
CA CYS A 14 27.88 -6.78 -15.77
C CYS A 14 28.06 -8.21 -15.22
N SER A 15 27.69 -8.42 -13.95
CA SER A 15 27.78 -9.71 -13.27
C SER A 15 27.02 -10.83 -13.99
N GLN A 16 25.79 -10.57 -14.46
CA GLN A 16 25.00 -11.57 -15.17
C GLN A 16 25.65 -12.00 -16.49
N CYS A 17 26.24 -11.05 -17.24
CA CYS A 17 26.95 -11.35 -18.47
C CYS A 17 28.30 -12.03 -18.21
N ARG A 18 28.98 -11.70 -17.11
CA ARG A 18 30.17 -12.41 -16.65
C ARG A 18 29.85 -13.88 -16.41
N ASP A 19 28.76 -14.19 -15.71
CA ASP A 19 28.43 -15.57 -15.35
C ASP A 19 28.13 -16.41 -16.61
N LYS A 20 27.45 -15.83 -17.60
CA LYS A 20 27.26 -16.45 -18.93
C LYS A 20 28.55 -16.64 -19.73
N LEU A 21 29.59 -15.88 -19.43
CA LEU A 21 30.87 -15.86 -20.15
C LEU A 21 32.04 -16.30 -19.28
N ALA A 22 31.79 -16.98 -18.16
CA ALA A 22 32.81 -17.29 -17.15
C ALA A 22 33.92 -18.22 -17.68
N SER A 23 33.60 -19.09 -18.64
CA SER A 23 34.55 -19.97 -19.32
C SER A 23 35.26 -19.32 -20.52
N ALA A 24 34.85 -18.12 -20.93
CA ALA A 24 35.42 -17.45 -22.08
C ALA A 24 36.86 -17.02 -21.80
N ARG A 25 37.79 -17.52 -22.61
CA ARG A 25 39.21 -17.15 -22.59
C ARG A 25 39.55 -16.02 -23.56
N ILE A 26 38.54 -15.49 -24.24
CA ILE A 26 38.67 -14.46 -25.26
C ILE A 26 37.58 -13.41 -25.02
N CYS A 27 37.94 -12.14 -25.12
CA CYS A 27 36.98 -11.05 -24.96
C CYS A 27 35.94 -11.06 -26.09
N HIS A 28 34.66 -11.03 -25.75
CA HIS A 28 33.57 -11.05 -26.75
C HIS A 28 33.54 -9.79 -27.66
N VAL A 29 34.12 -8.66 -27.22
CA VAL A 29 34.16 -7.41 -28.00
C VAL A 29 35.42 -7.34 -28.87
N CYS A 30 36.61 -7.31 -28.24
CA CYS A 30 37.86 -7.08 -28.97
C CYS A 30 38.60 -8.35 -29.39
N ARG A 31 38.09 -9.53 -29.04
CA ARG A 31 38.71 -10.84 -29.32
C ARG A 31 40.13 -11.01 -28.76
N ALA A 32 40.53 -10.18 -27.81
CA ALA A 32 41.82 -10.32 -27.12
C ALA A 32 41.82 -11.56 -26.19
N PRO A 33 42.91 -12.34 -26.14
CA PRO A 33 43.09 -13.41 -25.16
C PRO A 33 43.06 -12.87 -23.73
N MET A 34 42.47 -13.63 -22.81
CA MET A 34 42.37 -13.30 -21.39
C MET A 34 42.81 -14.51 -20.56
N GLU A 35 44.09 -14.56 -20.20
CA GLU A 35 44.61 -15.53 -19.25
C GLU A 35 43.97 -15.27 -17.88
N GLY A 36 43.19 -16.22 -17.37
CA GLY A 36 42.39 -16.04 -16.15
C GLY A 36 41.02 -15.38 -16.33
N GLY A 37 40.61 -15.03 -17.56
CA GLY A 37 39.28 -14.47 -17.84
C GLY A 37 39.17 -12.97 -17.53
N TYR A 38 37.93 -12.49 -17.33
CA TYR A 38 37.66 -11.09 -17.00
C TYR A 38 38.07 -10.77 -15.54
N ARG A 39 38.71 -9.61 -15.32
CA ARG A 39 39.17 -9.13 -13.99
C ARG A 39 38.24 -8.07 -13.40
N ARG A 40 38.15 -7.96 -12.08
CA ARG A 40 37.34 -6.92 -11.41
C ARG A 40 37.76 -5.49 -11.84
N SER A 41 36.79 -4.61 -12.05
CA SER A 41 36.99 -3.21 -12.40
C SER A 41 36.60 -2.29 -11.26
N HIS A 42 37.57 -1.90 -10.43
CA HIS A 42 37.34 -0.94 -9.33
C HIS A 42 36.92 0.45 -9.82
N ALA A 43 37.37 0.85 -11.01
CA ALA A 43 36.98 2.13 -11.61
C ALA A 43 35.49 2.14 -11.94
N MET A 44 34.98 1.06 -12.56
CA MET A 44 33.55 0.94 -12.85
C MET A 44 32.73 0.82 -11.57
N GLU A 45 33.21 0.09 -10.57
CA GLU A 45 32.52 -0.01 -9.27
C GLU A 45 32.34 1.37 -8.62
N LYS A 46 33.42 2.16 -8.52
CA LYS A 46 33.34 3.54 -8.00
C LYS A 46 32.43 4.44 -8.84
N LEU A 47 32.40 4.25 -10.16
CA LEU A 47 31.53 5.01 -11.04
C LEU A 47 30.06 4.65 -10.82
N VAL A 48 29.72 3.36 -10.74
CA VAL A 48 28.35 2.92 -10.46
C VAL A 48 27.92 3.32 -9.04
N GLU A 49 28.84 3.31 -8.08
CA GLU A 49 28.63 3.83 -6.72
C GLU A 49 28.38 5.34 -6.68
N SER A 50 28.86 6.12 -7.65
CA SER A 50 28.65 7.58 -7.69
C SER A 50 27.42 7.99 -8.50
N ILE A 51 26.90 7.12 -9.36
CA ILE A 51 25.65 7.37 -10.08
C ILE A 51 24.49 7.43 -9.08
N ARG A 52 23.75 8.54 -9.14
CA ARG A 52 22.51 8.78 -8.39
C ARG A 52 21.40 8.97 -9.40
N ALA A 53 20.26 8.32 -9.19
CA ALA A 53 19.09 8.45 -10.06
C ALA A 53 17.89 8.91 -9.24
N PRO A 54 17.05 9.82 -9.78
CA PRO A 54 15.82 10.19 -9.10
C PRO A 54 14.88 9.00 -8.96
N CYS A 55 14.18 8.92 -7.84
CA CYS A 55 13.11 7.94 -7.66
C CYS A 55 12.02 8.15 -8.73
N PRO A 56 11.52 7.07 -9.36
CA PRO A 56 10.36 7.14 -10.27
C PRO A 56 9.11 7.76 -9.63
N ASN A 57 9.00 7.68 -8.30
CA ASN A 57 7.91 8.26 -7.52
C ASN A 57 8.10 9.76 -7.21
N ALA A 58 9.04 10.44 -7.86
CA ALA A 58 9.22 11.89 -7.73
C ALA A 58 7.95 12.71 -8.06
N PRO A 59 7.12 12.35 -9.06
CA PRO A 59 5.83 13.03 -9.29
C PRO A 59 4.87 12.96 -8.10
N TYR A 60 5.02 11.96 -7.23
CA TYR A 60 4.20 11.75 -6.03
C TYR A 60 4.87 12.32 -4.76
N GLY A 61 5.93 13.10 -4.91
CA GLY A 61 6.60 13.82 -3.82
C GLY A 61 7.91 13.21 -3.32
N CYS A 62 8.41 12.13 -3.94
CA CYS A 62 9.70 11.57 -3.55
C CYS A 62 10.88 12.45 -4.00
N ALA A 63 11.58 13.10 -3.06
CA ALA A 63 12.79 13.86 -3.37
C ALA A 63 14.08 13.00 -3.42
N ALA A 64 13.97 11.70 -3.12
CA ALA A 64 15.12 10.82 -3.00
C ALA A 64 15.84 10.61 -4.34
N LYS A 65 17.17 10.59 -4.26
CA LYS A 65 18.07 10.25 -5.38
C LYS A 65 19.07 9.19 -4.92
N PRO A 66 18.64 7.94 -4.67
CA PRO A 66 19.51 6.89 -4.16
C PRO A 66 20.63 6.55 -5.16
N ALA A 67 21.64 5.83 -4.68
CA ALA A 67 22.64 5.23 -5.58
C ALA A 67 21.95 4.28 -6.55
N TYR A 68 22.49 4.13 -7.76
CA TYR A 68 21.88 3.29 -8.79
C TYR A 68 21.55 1.86 -8.30
N HIS A 69 22.45 1.28 -7.50
CA HIS A 69 22.25 -0.08 -6.96
C HIS A 69 21.24 -0.15 -5.81
N ASP A 70 20.95 0.98 -5.16
CA ASP A 70 19.95 1.09 -4.07
C ASP A 70 18.59 1.58 -4.58
N LEU A 71 18.48 1.91 -5.87
CA LEU A 71 17.26 2.43 -6.46
C LEU A 71 16.10 1.43 -6.38
N GLN A 72 16.34 0.15 -6.72
CA GLN A 72 15.30 -0.88 -6.68
C GLN A 72 14.81 -1.17 -5.26
N PRO A 73 15.68 -1.42 -4.26
CA PRO A 73 15.27 -1.51 -2.86
C PRO A 73 14.47 -0.29 -2.39
N HIS A 74 14.90 0.92 -2.78
CA HIS A 74 14.17 2.14 -2.46
C HIS A 74 12.76 2.17 -3.08
N ILE A 75 12.60 1.80 -4.34
CA ILE A 75 11.29 1.79 -5.02
C ILE A 75 10.29 0.89 -4.29
N GLN A 76 10.74 -0.30 -3.87
CA GLN A 76 9.90 -1.29 -3.17
C GLN A 76 9.40 -0.82 -1.80
N THR A 77 10.05 0.20 -1.24
CA THR A 77 9.87 0.65 0.15
C THR A 77 9.54 2.15 0.21
N CYS A 78 9.23 2.74 -0.94
CA CYS A 78 9.07 4.16 -1.09
C CYS A 78 7.74 4.60 -0.48
N LEU A 79 7.78 5.41 0.57
CA LEU A 79 6.59 6.01 1.20
C LEU A 79 5.79 6.95 0.29
N HIS A 80 6.31 7.25 -0.89
CA HIS A 80 5.66 8.05 -1.93
C HIS A 80 5.23 7.20 -3.12
N ALA A 81 5.30 5.87 -3.04
CA ALA A 81 4.72 5.03 -4.07
C ALA A 81 3.22 5.36 -4.19
N PRO A 82 2.68 5.36 -5.41
CA PRO A 82 1.27 5.65 -5.61
C PRO A 82 0.39 4.51 -5.10
N CYS A 83 -0.86 4.83 -4.80
CA CYS A 83 -1.94 3.89 -4.52
C CYS A 83 -2.96 3.92 -5.66
N HIS A 84 -3.75 2.86 -5.77
CA HIS A 84 -4.71 2.64 -6.85
C HIS A 84 -6.15 2.85 -6.36
N CYS A 85 -7.05 3.26 -7.27
CA CYS A 85 -8.47 3.21 -6.98
C CYS A 85 -8.95 1.74 -6.98
N PRO A 86 -9.72 1.29 -5.97
CA PRO A 86 -10.17 -0.09 -5.88
C PRO A 86 -11.35 -0.42 -6.82
N GLU A 87 -11.99 0.59 -7.40
CA GLU A 87 -13.10 0.41 -8.32
C GLU A 87 -12.60 -0.20 -9.64
N GLU A 88 -13.12 -1.36 -10.05
CA GLU A 88 -12.57 -2.16 -11.17
C GLU A 88 -12.52 -1.39 -12.50
N ALA A 89 -13.47 -0.48 -12.74
CA ALA A 89 -13.53 0.34 -13.94
C ALA A 89 -12.67 1.63 -13.86
N CYS A 90 -12.10 1.93 -12.69
CA CYS A 90 -11.32 3.13 -12.44
C CYS A 90 -9.82 2.84 -12.47
N GLY A 91 -9.13 3.36 -13.48
CA GLY A 91 -7.67 3.23 -13.62
C GLY A 91 -6.87 4.31 -12.87
N PHE A 92 -7.45 4.97 -11.87
CA PHE A 92 -6.78 6.07 -11.18
C PHE A 92 -5.60 5.58 -10.33
N ILE A 93 -4.47 6.27 -10.45
CA ILE A 93 -3.22 6.00 -9.74
C ILE A 93 -2.68 7.35 -9.26
N GLY A 94 -2.38 7.46 -7.97
CA GLY A 94 -1.91 8.73 -7.40
C GLY A 94 -1.33 8.58 -6.00
N SER A 95 -0.84 9.67 -5.42
CA SER A 95 -0.50 9.70 -3.99
C SER A 95 -1.76 9.51 -3.16
N THR A 96 -1.62 9.08 -1.89
CA THR A 96 -2.74 8.93 -0.97
C THR A 96 -3.61 10.19 -0.86
N GLU A 97 -2.98 11.36 -0.89
CA GLU A 97 -3.67 12.65 -0.85
C GLU A 97 -4.52 12.90 -2.11
N THR A 98 -3.95 12.65 -3.29
CA THR A 98 -4.72 12.76 -4.54
C THR A 98 -5.79 11.68 -4.66
N LEU A 99 -5.58 10.52 -4.04
CA LEU A 99 -6.54 9.42 -4.01
C LEU A 99 -7.76 9.77 -3.14
N LEU A 100 -7.55 10.41 -1.98
CA LEU A 100 -8.64 10.92 -1.14
C LEU A 100 -9.52 11.93 -1.89
N VAL A 101 -8.88 12.88 -2.58
CA VAL A 101 -9.60 13.85 -3.42
C VAL A 101 -10.36 13.14 -4.54
N HIS A 102 -9.74 12.15 -5.19
CA HIS A 102 -10.38 11.35 -6.22
C HIS A 102 -11.62 10.60 -5.71
N PHE A 103 -11.52 9.92 -4.55
CA PHE A 103 -12.64 9.20 -3.94
C PHE A 103 -13.84 10.11 -3.67
N THR A 104 -13.59 11.32 -3.18
CA THR A 104 -14.68 12.26 -2.84
C THR A 104 -15.21 13.02 -4.06
N ALA A 105 -14.36 13.37 -5.03
CA ALA A 105 -14.76 14.18 -6.18
C ALA A 105 -15.34 13.37 -7.35
N GLU A 106 -14.73 12.23 -7.69
CA GLU A 106 -15.12 11.42 -8.85
C GLU A 106 -16.15 10.36 -8.47
N HIS A 107 -15.99 9.73 -7.31
CA HIS A 107 -16.91 8.67 -6.85
C HIS A 107 -17.95 9.15 -5.83
N GLY A 108 -17.78 10.34 -5.24
CA GLY A 108 -18.72 10.86 -4.25
C GLY A 108 -18.79 10.01 -2.97
N TRP A 109 -17.74 9.23 -2.66
CA TRP A 109 -17.74 8.37 -1.49
C TRP A 109 -17.77 9.20 -0.19
N PRO A 110 -18.59 8.81 0.80
CA PRO A 110 -18.60 9.48 2.10
C PRO A 110 -17.20 9.47 2.71
N CYS A 111 -16.79 10.61 3.25
CA CYS A 111 -15.49 10.76 3.90
C CYS A 111 -15.68 11.29 5.32
N THR A 112 -15.14 10.56 6.29
CA THR A 112 -15.03 11.00 7.69
C THR A 112 -13.63 11.56 7.91
N THR A 113 -13.54 12.85 8.22
CA THR A 113 -12.29 13.58 8.50
C THR A 113 -12.12 13.83 9.99
N ASP A 114 -11.01 14.48 10.38
CA ASP A 114 -10.70 14.84 11.77
C ASP A 114 -10.62 13.64 12.73
N VAL A 115 -10.32 12.45 12.18
CA VAL A 115 -10.19 11.22 12.94
C VAL A 115 -8.78 11.11 13.52
N ARG A 116 -8.72 10.81 14.82
CA ARG A 116 -7.49 10.56 15.55
C ARG A 116 -7.44 9.12 16.03
N ALA A 117 -6.26 8.52 15.99
CA ALA A 117 -6.05 7.20 16.57
C ALA A 117 -6.38 7.25 18.08
N GLU A 118 -6.94 6.15 18.59
CA GLU A 118 -7.35 5.94 19.98
C GLU A 118 -8.53 6.81 20.46
N GLU A 119 -9.07 7.69 19.61
CA GLU A 119 -10.29 8.45 19.87
C GLU A 119 -11.49 7.80 19.18
N SER A 120 -12.61 7.68 19.89
CA SER A 120 -13.84 7.17 19.29
C SER A 120 -14.60 8.27 18.56
N PHE A 121 -15.15 7.94 17.40
CA PHE A 121 -15.94 8.85 16.58
C PHE A 121 -17.18 8.14 16.04
N HIS A 122 -18.14 8.92 15.55
CA HIS A 122 -19.35 8.41 14.91
C HIS A 122 -19.26 8.60 13.41
N MET A 123 -19.82 7.65 12.67
CA MET A 123 -19.91 7.70 11.22
C MET A 123 -21.19 7.07 10.70
N GLU A 124 -21.65 7.63 9.59
CA GLU A 124 -22.76 7.13 8.79
C GLU A 124 -22.20 6.35 7.61
N LEU A 125 -22.37 5.02 7.64
CA LEU A 125 -21.92 4.15 6.57
C LEU A 125 -23.03 3.94 5.53
N ARG A 126 -22.66 4.10 4.26
CA ARG A 126 -23.50 3.81 3.09
C ARG A 126 -23.04 2.52 2.42
N GLU A 127 -23.91 1.91 1.62
CA GLU A 127 -23.51 0.79 0.79
C GLU A 127 -22.35 1.17 -0.15
N GLY A 128 -21.45 0.23 -0.39
CA GLY A 128 -20.21 0.46 -1.13
C GLY A 128 -19.09 0.98 -0.24
N PHE A 129 -18.36 1.98 -0.72
CA PHE A 129 -17.12 2.46 -0.12
C PHE A 129 -17.34 3.70 0.75
N ASN A 130 -16.77 3.68 1.95
CA ASN A 130 -16.75 4.80 2.88
C ASN A 130 -15.30 5.03 3.30
N VAL A 131 -14.86 6.28 3.26
CA VAL A 131 -13.47 6.66 3.47
C VAL A 131 -13.31 7.28 4.86
N ILE A 132 -12.23 6.93 5.54
CA ILE A 132 -11.79 7.57 6.77
C ILE A 132 -10.40 8.15 6.50
N ASP A 133 -10.26 9.44 6.71
CA ASP A 133 -8.97 10.12 6.67
C ASP A 133 -8.36 10.16 8.07
N LEU A 134 -7.39 9.27 8.32
CA LEU A 134 -6.69 9.17 9.60
C LEU A 134 -5.39 9.97 9.53
N ASP A 135 -5.32 11.02 10.35
CA ASP A 135 -4.12 11.81 10.63
C ASP A 135 -3.49 12.47 9.37
N ALA A 136 -3.65 13.79 9.26
CA ALA A 136 -3.12 14.61 8.15
C ALA A 136 -1.59 14.46 7.97
N ASP A 137 -0.85 14.11 9.04
CA ASP A 137 0.61 13.98 8.99
C ASP A 137 1.07 12.62 8.45
N ARG A 138 0.33 11.54 8.73
CA ARG A 138 0.72 10.16 8.37
C ARG A 138 0.13 9.67 7.06
N LYS A 139 -0.81 10.41 6.46
CA LYS A 139 -1.41 10.14 5.15
C LYS A 139 -1.96 8.71 5.07
N LEU A 140 -2.79 8.33 6.03
CA LEU A 140 -3.40 7.00 6.11
C LEU A 140 -4.88 7.10 5.81
N LEU A 141 -5.36 6.31 4.85
CA LEU A 141 -6.78 6.21 4.57
C LEU A 141 -7.28 4.84 5.03
N PHE A 142 -8.45 4.79 5.63
CA PHE A 142 -9.17 3.53 5.79
C PHE A 142 -10.35 3.52 4.84
N LEU A 143 -10.50 2.41 4.13
CA LEU A 143 -11.61 2.16 3.25
C LEU A 143 -12.52 1.13 3.90
N VAL A 144 -13.68 1.58 4.36
CA VAL A 144 -14.73 0.76 4.96
C VAL A 144 -15.73 0.38 3.87
N MET A 145 -15.80 -0.91 3.59
CA MET A 145 -16.69 -1.49 2.59
C MET A 145 -17.94 -2.03 3.28
N VAL A 146 -19.10 -1.64 2.76
CA VAL A 146 -20.40 -2.14 3.20
C VAL A 146 -21.04 -2.88 2.04
N SER A 147 -21.26 -4.18 2.21
CA SER A 147 -21.94 -5.01 1.22
C SER A 147 -23.26 -5.56 1.77
N PRO A 148 -24.33 -5.60 0.95
CA PRO A 148 -25.57 -6.23 1.34
C PRO A 148 -25.37 -7.75 1.50
N GLU A 149 -25.95 -8.32 2.55
CA GLU A 149 -25.90 -9.74 2.88
C GLU A 149 -27.30 -10.28 3.17
N ARG A 150 -27.48 -11.60 3.11
CA ARG A 150 -28.81 -12.22 3.27
C ARG A 150 -29.56 -11.84 4.56
N LEU A 151 -28.83 -11.53 5.63
CA LEU A 151 -29.38 -11.25 6.96
C LEU A 151 -29.06 -9.83 7.45
N GLY A 152 -28.48 -8.98 6.62
CA GLY A 152 -28.05 -7.65 7.03
C GLY A 152 -27.06 -7.02 6.08
N ARG A 153 -26.11 -6.27 6.63
CA ARG A 153 -25.01 -5.64 5.89
C ARG A 153 -23.69 -6.11 6.49
N ALA A 154 -22.78 -6.60 5.66
CA ALA A 154 -21.42 -6.94 6.06
C ALA A 154 -20.54 -5.70 5.93
N ILE A 155 -19.72 -5.48 6.96
CA ILE A 155 -18.79 -4.36 7.02
C ILE A 155 -17.39 -4.92 7.14
N SER A 156 -16.51 -4.56 6.21
CA SER A 156 -15.09 -4.89 6.25
C SER A 156 -14.26 -3.63 6.00
N ALA A 157 -12.98 -3.66 6.34
CA ALA A 157 -12.11 -2.50 6.14
C ALA A 157 -10.73 -2.90 5.67
N VAL A 158 -10.07 -2.00 4.92
CA VAL A 158 -8.65 -2.06 4.57
C VAL A 158 -8.00 -0.70 4.85
N CYS A 159 -6.72 -0.72 5.17
CA CYS A 159 -5.90 0.49 5.32
C CYS A 159 -5.16 0.74 4.00
N VAL A 160 -5.47 1.83 3.33
CA VAL A 160 -4.84 2.21 2.06
C VAL A 160 -3.62 3.07 2.35
N ARG A 161 -2.44 2.55 2.00
CA ARG A 161 -1.17 3.25 2.16
C ARG A 161 -0.09 2.72 1.23
N PRO A 162 0.95 3.51 0.95
CA PRO A 162 2.13 3.04 0.23
C PRO A 162 2.86 1.89 0.96
N PRO A 163 3.65 1.08 0.22
CA PRO A 163 4.52 0.07 0.79
C PRO A 163 5.50 0.65 1.82
N ARG A 164 5.82 -0.14 2.85
CA ARG A 164 6.79 0.22 3.90
C ARG A 164 8.12 -0.49 3.68
N ALA A 165 9.18 0.06 4.27
CA ALA A 165 10.49 -0.58 4.29
C ALA A 165 10.48 -1.86 5.12
N ASP A 166 11.12 -2.89 4.59
CA ASP A 166 11.43 -4.11 5.31
C ASP A 166 12.48 -3.77 6.38
N GLY A 167 12.05 -3.67 7.65
CA GLY A 167 12.89 -3.23 8.77
C GLY A 167 12.30 -2.12 9.65
N ASP A 168 11.21 -1.46 9.24
CA ASP A 168 10.36 -0.72 10.18
C ASP A 168 9.54 -1.72 11.00
N GLU A 169 9.39 -1.47 12.30
CA GLU A 169 8.52 -2.30 13.14
C GLU A 169 7.12 -2.38 12.50
N PRO A 170 6.56 -3.58 12.32
CA PRO A 170 5.27 -3.74 11.67
C PRO A 170 4.21 -3.01 12.50
N VAL A 171 3.76 -1.87 11.97
CA VAL A 171 2.64 -1.13 12.54
C VAL A 171 1.37 -1.84 12.11
N PHE A 172 0.71 -2.46 13.07
CA PHE A 172 -0.62 -3.01 12.88
C PHE A 172 -1.64 -1.94 13.18
N TYR A 173 -2.63 -1.83 12.30
CA TYR A 173 -3.81 -1.04 12.56
C TYR A 173 -4.94 -2.00 12.87
N GLY A 174 -5.81 -1.63 13.78
CA GLY A 174 -7.09 -2.28 13.83
C GLY A 174 -8.21 -1.32 14.08
N LEU A 175 -9.40 -1.85 13.82
CA LEU A 175 -10.63 -1.10 13.76
C LEU A 175 -11.61 -1.74 14.73
N GLU A 176 -12.05 -0.91 15.65
CA GLU A 176 -13.13 -1.24 16.56
C GLU A 176 -14.42 -0.64 15.99
N LEU A 177 -15.41 -1.48 15.73
CA LEU A 177 -16.74 -1.08 15.28
C LEU A 177 -17.77 -1.44 16.35
N GLU A 178 -18.61 -0.47 16.68
CA GLU A 178 -19.68 -0.59 17.65
C GLU A 178 -20.99 -0.11 17.06
N PHE A 179 -21.94 -1.03 16.97
CA PHE A 179 -23.32 -0.78 16.58
C PHE A 179 -24.21 -0.85 17.81
N ASP A 180 -24.96 0.22 18.06
CA ASP A 180 -25.94 0.29 19.15
C ASP A 180 -27.34 0.51 18.56
N ARG A 181 -28.25 -0.39 18.92
CA ARG A 181 -29.68 -0.30 18.64
C ARG A 181 -30.39 0.13 19.92
N PRO A 182 -30.63 1.43 20.12
CA PRO A 182 -31.42 1.89 21.23
C PRO A 182 -32.88 1.46 21.04
N SER A 183 -33.44 0.68 21.97
CA SER A 183 -34.86 0.34 21.98
C SER A 183 -35.43 0.42 23.39
N ARG A 184 -36.74 0.70 23.50
CA ARG A 184 -37.42 0.88 24.79
C ARG A 184 -37.54 -0.41 25.62
N TRP A 185 -37.35 -1.58 25.00
CA TRP A 185 -37.65 -2.87 25.61
C TRP A 185 -36.51 -3.90 25.47
N HIS A 186 -35.82 -3.92 24.32
CA HIS A 186 -34.69 -4.80 24.02
C HIS A 186 -33.67 -4.06 23.14
N GLY A 187 -32.70 -3.38 23.75
CA GLY A 187 -31.60 -2.77 23.02
C GLY A 187 -30.54 -3.81 22.67
N ASP A 188 -29.98 -3.72 21.47
CA ASP A 188 -28.92 -4.62 21.02
C ASP A 188 -27.65 -3.82 20.82
N ARG A 189 -26.56 -4.23 21.46
CA ARG A 189 -25.24 -3.62 21.28
C ARG A 189 -24.28 -4.68 20.77
N GLN A 190 -23.71 -4.44 19.60
CA GLN A 190 -22.72 -5.31 19.00
C GLN A 190 -21.42 -4.54 18.85
N LYS A 191 -20.32 -5.14 19.33
CA LYS A 191 -19.00 -4.54 19.28
C LYS A 191 -18.02 -5.58 18.75
N SER A 192 -17.16 -5.16 17.83
CA SER A 192 -16.09 -6.00 17.28
C SER A 192 -14.81 -5.20 17.13
N CYS A 193 -13.69 -5.89 17.26
CA CYS A 193 -12.34 -5.34 17.20
C CYS A 193 -11.51 -6.32 16.37
N PHE A 194 -10.94 -5.85 15.27
CA PHE A 194 -10.22 -6.68 14.32
C PHE A 194 -9.08 -5.92 13.66
N ASP A 195 -8.02 -6.65 13.31
CA ASP A 195 -6.87 -6.10 12.61
C ASP A 195 -7.21 -5.81 11.14
N VAL A 196 -6.68 -4.72 10.63
CA VAL A 196 -6.93 -4.22 9.28
C VAL A 196 -5.66 -4.36 8.45
N GLU A 197 -5.77 -5.11 7.35
CA GLU A 197 -4.68 -5.28 6.40
C GLU A 197 -4.37 -3.98 5.65
N CYS A 198 -3.08 -3.74 5.40
CA CYS A 198 -2.62 -2.58 4.64
C CYS A 198 -2.30 -2.95 3.20
N THR A 199 -2.74 -2.14 2.25
CA THR A 199 -2.52 -2.35 0.81
C THR A 199 -2.40 -1.02 0.07
N ASP A 200 -1.68 -1.00 -1.05
CA ASP A 200 -1.67 0.11 -2.01
C ASP A 200 -2.72 -0.08 -3.13
N LEU A 201 -3.47 -1.19 -3.07
CA LEU A 201 -4.51 -1.61 -4.01
C LEU A 201 -4.00 -1.92 -5.43
N SER A 202 -2.69 -2.10 -5.64
CA SER A 202 -2.15 -2.41 -6.97
C SER A 202 -2.65 -3.74 -7.53
N ASP A 203 -2.91 -4.71 -6.64
CA ASP A 203 -3.47 -6.03 -6.96
C ASP A 203 -5.01 -6.07 -6.81
N GLY A 204 -5.64 -4.91 -6.64
CA GLY A 204 -7.06 -4.77 -6.35
C GLY A 204 -7.40 -4.91 -4.86
N LEU A 205 -8.71 -5.06 -4.58
CA LEU A 205 -9.17 -5.35 -3.23
C LEU A 205 -8.79 -6.78 -2.84
N PRO A 206 -8.45 -7.03 -1.56
CA PRO A 206 -8.33 -8.40 -1.06
C PRO A 206 -9.60 -9.22 -1.34
N ASN A 207 -9.56 -10.53 -1.21
CA ASN A 207 -10.78 -11.33 -1.28
C ASN A 207 -11.69 -11.03 -0.07
N ALA A 208 -13.00 -10.90 -0.28
CA ALA A 208 -13.97 -10.64 0.79
C ALA A 208 -14.02 -11.78 1.82
N ASP A 209 -13.77 -13.02 1.39
CA ASP A 209 -13.75 -14.20 2.27
C ASP A 209 -12.54 -14.25 3.21
N ASP A 210 -11.44 -13.60 2.82
CA ASP A 210 -10.21 -13.55 3.61
C ASP A 210 -10.18 -12.36 4.59
N ARG A 211 -11.20 -11.49 4.55
CA ARG A 211 -11.34 -10.34 5.45
C ARG A 211 -12.28 -10.64 6.61
N PHE A 212 -12.01 -9.98 7.73
CA PHE A 212 -13.00 -9.91 8.80
C PHE A 212 -14.25 -9.16 8.33
N GLN A 213 -15.42 -9.71 8.65
CA GLN A 213 -16.71 -9.12 8.33
C GLN A 213 -17.54 -8.91 9.61
N PHE A 214 -17.84 -7.65 9.90
CA PHE A 214 -18.77 -7.26 10.95
C PHE A 214 -20.18 -7.19 10.37
N LEU A 215 -21.05 -8.14 10.76
CA LEU A 215 -22.42 -8.21 10.29
C LEU A 215 -23.35 -7.34 11.15
N VAL A 216 -24.05 -6.41 10.50
CA VAL A 216 -25.13 -5.61 11.10
C VAL A 216 -26.47 -6.15 10.61
N PRO A 217 -27.29 -6.78 11.48
CA PRO A 217 -28.56 -7.39 11.06
C PRO A 217 -29.57 -6.38 10.51
N HIS A 218 -30.39 -6.79 9.52
CA HIS A 218 -31.50 -5.96 9.05
C HIS A 218 -32.43 -5.57 10.21
N LEU A 219 -32.81 -4.30 10.24
CA LEU A 219 -33.83 -3.80 11.13
C LEU A 219 -35.19 -4.20 10.53
N ILE A 220 -35.91 -5.14 11.16
CA ILE A 220 -37.23 -5.64 10.68
C ILE A 220 -38.30 -4.51 10.62
N VAL A 221 -37.99 -3.30 11.07
CA VAL A 221 -38.93 -2.18 11.19
C VAL A 221 -38.33 -0.94 10.52
N LEU A 222 -38.46 -0.83 9.19
CA LEU A 222 -38.96 0.34 8.44
C LEU A 222 -38.78 0.09 6.92
N PRO A 223 -39.72 0.52 6.07
CA PRO A 223 -39.80 0.12 4.65
C PRO A 223 -38.82 0.86 3.72
N TYR A 224 -37.77 1.47 4.25
CA TYR A 224 -36.75 2.18 3.49
C TYR A 224 -35.38 1.61 3.87
N ASP A 225 -34.90 0.65 3.09
CA ASP A 225 -33.64 -0.09 3.29
C ASP A 225 -32.38 0.76 2.94
N ASP A 226 -32.55 2.05 2.60
CA ASP A 226 -31.47 2.96 2.19
C ASP A 226 -30.89 3.80 3.35
N ASP A 227 -31.38 3.61 4.59
CA ASP A 227 -30.91 4.42 5.72
C ASP A 227 -29.44 4.08 6.07
N PRO A 228 -28.58 5.10 6.26
CA PRO A 228 -27.18 4.90 6.60
C PRO A 228 -27.03 4.17 7.94
N ILE A 229 -26.02 3.29 8.04
CA ILE A 229 -25.70 2.61 9.29
C ILE A 229 -24.91 3.57 10.18
N ASN A 230 -25.49 3.94 11.32
CA ASN A 230 -24.76 4.68 12.34
C ASN A 230 -23.86 3.72 13.13
N ILE A 231 -22.54 3.93 13.05
CA ILE A 231 -21.54 3.15 13.79
C ILE A 231 -20.66 4.09 14.60
N ARG A 232 -20.35 3.67 15.81
CA ARG A 232 -19.25 4.24 16.59
C ARG A 232 -17.99 3.45 16.25
N ALA A 233 -16.96 4.13 15.77
CA ALA A 233 -15.70 3.51 15.40
C ALA A 233 -14.54 4.06 16.24
N CYS A 234 -13.49 3.26 16.39
CA CYS A 234 -12.22 3.69 16.98
C CYS A 234 -11.08 2.96 16.25
N ILE A 235 -10.04 3.70 15.86
CA ILE A 235 -8.87 3.12 15.18
C ILE A 235 -7.74 3.04 16.19
N TYR A 236 -7.10 1.88 16.31
CA TYR A 236 -5.96 1.68 17.18
C TYR A 236 -4.70 1.33 16.38
N THR A 237 -3.57 1.82 16.85
CA THR A 237 -2.24 1.47 16.32
C THR A 237 -1.51 0.60 17.32
N GLN A 238 -1.12 -0.61 16.92
CA GLN A 238 -0.28 -1.49 17.72
C GLN A 238 1.11 -1.57 17.10
N ILE A 239 2.12 -1.26 17.91
CA ILE A 239 3.51 -1.60 17.62
C ILE A 239 3.75 -2.90 18.39
N ARG A 240 4.01 -4.01 17.70
CA ARG A 240 4.36 -5.27 18.35
C ARG A 240 5.84 -5.32 18.69
#